data_AF-A0A7R9QUF7-F1
#
_entry.id   AF-A0A7R9QUF7-F1
#
_cell.length_a   1.000
_cell.length_b   1.000
_cell.length_c   1.000
_cell.angle_alpha   90.00
_cell.angle_beta   90.00
_cell.angle_gamma   90.00
#
_symmetry.space_group_name_H-M   'P 1'
#
loop_
_entity.id
_entity.type
_entity.pdbx_description
1 polymer ?
#
loop_
_entity_poly.entity_id
_entity_poly.type
_entity_poly.pdbx_seq_one_letter_code
_entity_poly.pdbx_strand_id
1 'polypeptide(L)'
;MEVLTATIADKTKITQIVDFLSKTIPLKDFNHLKRVKSKDNSFEVIVCLNDKLNKPLLEEINDFLSQNNLLPVKTTIVAKNAPKNQIQYELSTKLWPISYHPNKYIEKCLNSTLFDSKARQTIFEFILKVSE
;
A
#
# COMPACT_ATOMS: atom_id res chain seq x y z
N MET A 1 4.40 -1.75 -9.63
CA MET A 1 4.30 -0.49 -10.40
C MET A 1 5.44 0.42 -9.99
N GLU A 2 5.84 1.34 -10.86
CA GLU A 2 6.94 2.25 -10.59
C GLU A 2 6.41 3.59 -10.07
N VAL A 3 7.05 4.11 -9.03
CA VAL A 3 6.78 5.43 -8.46
C VAL A 3 8.10 6.14 -8.19
N LEU A 4 8.05 7.47 -8.17
CA LEU A 4 9.19 8.27 -7.77
C LEU A 4 9.19 8.44 -6.26
N THR A 5 10.33 8.20 -5.63
CA THR A 5 10.55 8.41 -4.20
C THR A 5 11.73 9.33 -3.94
N ALA A 6 11.67 10.05 -2.83
CA ALA A 6 12.72 10.94 -2.37
C ALA A 6 13.08 10.64 -0.93
N THR A 7 14.34 10.88 -0.57
CA THR A 7 14.82 10.74 0.81
C THR A 7 14.58 12.04 1.58
N ILE A 8 14.01 11.93 2.78
CA ILE A 8 13.84 13.02 3.73
C ILE A 8 14.94 12.88 4.79
N ALA A 9 15.87 13.84 4.82
CA ALA A 9 16.93 13.89 5.82
C ALA A 9 16.43 14.39 7.18
N ASP A 10 15.50 15.35 7.17
CA ASP A 10 14.99 16.00 8.37
C ASP A 10 13.59 15.48 8.75
N LYS A 11 13.52 14.73 9.86
CA LYS A 11 12.26 14.16 10.37
C LYS A 11 11.21 15.22 10.69
N THR A 12 11.61 16.44 11.05
CA THR A 12 10.68 17.52 11.43
C THR A 12 9.85 17.98 10.23
N LYS A 13 10.38 17.85 9.01
CA LYS A 13 9.73 18.26 7.77
C LYS A 13 8.76 17.23 7.20
N ILE A 14 8.74 16.00 7.72
CA ILE A 14 7.91 14.91 7.18
C ILE A 14 6.45 15.33 7.08
N THR A 15 5.88 15.90 8.14
CA THR A 15 4.47 16.31 8.16
C THR A 15 4.17 17.36 7.09
N GLN A 16 5.00 18.41 7.01
CA GLN A 16 4.87 19.46 6.00
C GLN A 16 4.93 18.90 4.57
N ILE A 17 5.89 17.99 4.33
CA ILE A 17 6.08 17.34 3.02
C ILE A 17 4.87 16.49 2.67
N VAL A 18 4.38 15.67 3.60
CA VAL A 18 3.22 14.81 3.37
C VAL A 18 1.95 15.64 3.15
N ASP A 19 1.77 16.74 3.86
CA ASP A 19 0.61 17.63 3.71
C ASP A 19 0.60 18.32 2.34
N PHE A 20 1.74 18.87 1.91
CA PHE A 20 1.88 19.45 0.57
C PHE A 20 1.58 18.39 -0.50
N LEU A 21 2.26 17.27 -0.43
CA LEU A 21 2.14 16.18 -1.39
C LEU A 21 0.72 15.58 -1.42
N SER A 22 -0.01 15.57 -0.31
CA SER A 22 -1.39 15.07 -0.27
C SER A 22 -2.38 16.03 -0.91
N LYS A 23 -2.09 17.34 -0.89
CA LYS A 23 -2.89 18.37 -1.58
C LYS A 23 -2.60 18.39 -3.08
N THR A 24 -1.32 18.38 -3.45
CA THR A 24 -0.87 18.51 -4.84
C THR A 24 -1.01 17.19 -5.61
N ILE A 25 -0.69 16.06 -4.98
CA ILE A 25 -0.66 14.72 -5.63
C ILE A 25 -1.26 13.67 -4.69
N PRO A 26 -2.60 13.66 -4.54
CA PRO A 26 -3.27 12.69 -3.69
C PRO A 26 -3.19 11.27 -4.27
N LEU A 27 -2.87 10.30 -3.41
CA LEU A 27 -2.82 8.87 -3.76
C LEU A 27 -4.22 8.23 -3.74
N LYS A 28 -5.23 8.85 -4.38
CA LYS A 28 -6.64 8.41 -4.28
C LYS A 28 -6.84 6.94 -4.67
N ASP A 29 -6.23 6.53 -5.77
CA ASP A 29 -6.34 5.14 -6.29
C ASP A 29 -5.41 4.16 -5.57
N PHE A 30 -4.54 4.65 -4.67
CA PHE A 30 -3.48 3.89 -4.00
C PHE A 30 -3.47 4.15 -2.50
N ASN A 31 -4.65 4.26 -1.88
CA ASN A 31 -4.83 4.51 -0.45
C ASN A 31 -4.25 3.42 0.46
N HIS A 32 -4.00 2.22 -0.08
CA HIS A 32 -3.30 1.14 0.62
C HIS A 32 -1.81 1.43 0.77
N LEU A 33 -1.20 2.29 -0.05
CA LEU A 33 0.21 2.65 0.09
C LEU A 33 0.37 3.66 1.22
N LYS A 34 1.31 3.42 2.13
CA LYS A 34 1.74 4.48 3.06
C LYS A 34 2.58 5.49 2.29
N ARG A 35 2.40 6.78 2.56
CA ARG A 35 3.15 7.83 1.86
C ARG A 35 4.65 7.80 2.18
N VAL A 36 4.99 7.44 3.42
CA VAL A 36 6.35 7.46 3.96
C VAL A 36 6.78 6.06 4.39
N LYS A 37 8.02 5.71 4.08
CA LYS A 37 8.74 4.53 4.54
C LYS A 37 9.86 4.96 5.47
N SER A 38 9.96 4.29 6.62
CA SER A 38 11.08 4.46 7.55
C SER A 38 12.03 3.28 7.38
N LYS A 39 13.32 3.54 7.20
CA LYS A 39 14.37 2.51 7.13
C LYS A 39 15.66 3.03 7.76
N ASP A 40 16.15 2.38 8.81
CA ASP A 40 17.47 2.63 9.39
C ASP A 40 17.77 4.13 9.64
N ASN A 41 16.86 4.83 10.33
CA ASN A 41 16.88 6.29 10.57
C ASN A 41 16.76 7.21 9.34
N SER A 42 16.57 6.66 8.14
CA SER A 42 16.21 7.42 6.95
C SER A 42 14.71 7.30 6.67
N PHE A 43 14.15 8.34 6.06
CA PHE A 43 12.76 8.37 5.63
C PHE A 43 12.71 8.52 4.12
N GLU A 44 11.88 7.72 3.46
CA GLU A 44 11.62 7.83 2.03
C GLU A 44 10.15 8.17 1.82
N VAL A 45 9.85 9.06 0.90
CA VAL A 45 8.48 9.51 0.61
C VAL A 45 8.15 9.31 -0.86
N ILE A 46 6.94 8.84 -1.15
CA ILE A 46 6.42 8.79 -2.51
C ILE A 46 6.11 10.22 -2.96
N VAL A 47 6.80 10.71 -3.98
CA VAL A 47 6.60 12.08 -4.48
C VAL A 47 5.59 12.09 -5.62
N CYS A 48 5.69 11.15 -6.56
CA CYS A 48 4.80 11.08 -7.71
C CYS A 48 4.64 9.65 -8.24
N LEU A 49 3.54 9.42 -8.94
CA LEU A 49 3.31 8.22 -9.74
C LEU A 49 3.82 8.50 -11.16
N ASN A 50 4.59 7.58 -11.75
CA ASN A 50 5.21 7.81 -13.05
C ASN A 50 4.16 8.13 -14.15
N ASP A 51 2.96 7.58 -14.01
CA ASP A 51 1.88 7.66 -15.01
C ASP A 51 1.05 8.98 -14.96
N LYS A 52 1.29 9.89 -14.00
CA LYS A 52 0.45 11.10 -13.78
C LYS A 52 1.21 12.43 -13.90
N LEU A 53 2.38 12.44 -14.53
CA LEU A 53 3.20 13.66 -14.65
C LEU A 53 2.77 14.52 -15.83
N ASN A 54 2.04 15.59 -15.55
CA ASN A 54 1.82 16.70 -16.47
C ASN A 54 3.01 17.67 -16.33
N LYS A 55 3.47 18.31 -17.42
CA LYS A 55 4.59 19.28 -17.38
C LYS A 55 4.52 20.34 -16.26
N PRO A 56 3.41 21.07 -16.03
CA PRO A 56 3.36 22.09 -14.99
C PRO A 56 3.46 21.51 -13.57
N LEU A 57 2.89 20.32 -13.34
CA LEU A 57 2.97 19.65 -12.04
C LEU A 57 4.40 19.18 -11.77
N LEU A 58 5.12 18.74 -12.80
CA LEU A 58 6.51 18.32 -12.68
C LEU A 58 7.42 19.46 -12.22
N GLU A 59 7.21 20.68 -12.74
CA GLU A 59 7.95 21.88 -12.31
C GLU A 59 7.67 22.20 -10.84
N GLU A 60 6.40 22.24 -10.43
CA GLU A 60 6.01 22.50 -9.03
C GLU A 60 6.61 21.46 -8.07
N ILE A 61 6.61 20.18 -8.45
CA ILE A 61 7.27 19.12 -7.67
C ILE A 61 8.77 19.38 -7.59
N ASN A 62 9.44 19.63 -8.71
CA ASN A 62 10.89 19.83 -8.73
C ASN A 62 11.32 21.04 -7.89
N ASP A 63 10.57 22.13 -7.94
CA ASP A 63 10.80 23.31 -7.10
C ASP A 63 10.66 22.96 -5.61
N PHE A 64 9.57 22.26 -5.25
CA PHE A 64 9.34 21.81 -3.88
C PHE A 64 10.44 20.86 -3.38
N LEU A 65 10.88 19.92 -4.22
CA LEU A 65 11.95 18.98 -3.89
C LEU A 65 13.28 19.69 -3.64
N SER A 66 13.59 20.68 -4.49
CA SER A 66 14.80 21.49 -4.38
C SER A 66 14.79 22.33 -3.10
N GLN A 67 13.67 22.99 -2.79
CA GLN A 67 13.51 23.78 -1.56
C GLN A 67 13.65 22.94 -0.28
N ASN A 68 13.26 21.66 -0.33
CA ASN A 68 13.29 20.77 0.83
C ASN A 68 14.52 19.84 0.87
N ASN A 69 15.48 20.01 -0.05
CA ASN A 69 16.66 19.14 -0.19
C ASN A 69 16.28 17.64 -0.30
N LEU A 70 15.22 17.33 -1.05
CA LEU A 70 14.69 15.97 -1.21
C LEU A 70 15.32 15.23 -2.39
N LEU A 71 16.60 15.49 -2.66
CA LEU A 71 17.36 14.89 -3.75
C LEU A 71 18.39 13.88 -3.20
N PRO A 72 18.66 12.77 -3.92
CA PRO A 72 18.14 12.41 -5.24
C PRO A 72 16.76 11.74 -5.20
N VAL A 73 15.94 11.99 -6.23
CA VAL A 73 14.73 11.21 -6.51
C VAL A 73 15.13 9.92 -7.22
N LYS A 74 14.51 8.79 -6.85
CA LYS A 74 14.72 7.50 -7.49
C LYS A 74 13.41 6.83 -7.85
N THR A 75 13.47 5.94 -8.84
CA THR A 75 12.36 5.04 -9.17
C THR A 75 12.31 3.90 -8.16
N THR A 76 11.14 3.62 -7.60
CA THR A 76 10.89 2.54 -6.64
C THR A 76 9.70 1.71 -7.07
N ILE A 77 9.79 0.39 -6.88
CA ILE A 77 8.69 -0.53 -7.17
C ILE A 77 7.78 -0.65 -5.96
N VAL A 78 6.48 -0.45 -6.16
CA VAL A 78 5.44 -0.60 -5.14
C VAL A 78 4.31 -1.52 -5.61
N ALA A 79 3.51 -2.02 -4.67
CA ALA A 79 2.34 -2.85 -4.95
C ALA A 79 1.24 -2.03 -5.63
N LYS A 80 0.84 -2.44 -6.83
CA LYS A 80 -0.20 -1.74 -7.62
C LYS A 80 -1.58 -1.83 -6.97
N ASN A 81 -1.92 -2.98 -6.41
CA ASN A 81 -3.24 -3.26 -5.83
C ASN A 81 -3.12 -3.48 -4.33
N ALA A 82 -4.18 -3.15 -3.59
CA ALA A 82 -4.31 -3.49 -2.18
C ALA A 82 -4.30 -5.02 -1.99
N PRO A 83 -3.59 -5.54 -0.97
CA PRO A 83 -3.56 -6.96 -0.68
C PRO A 83 -4.93 -7.45 -0.20
N LYS A 84 -5.35 -8.62 -0.68
CA LYS A 84 -6.63 -9.27 -0.30
C LYS A 84 -6.48 -10.35 0.77
N ASN A 85 -5.25 -10.80 0.99
CA ASN A 85 -4.91 -11.81 1.98
C ASN A 85 -3.53 -11.54 2.60
N GLN A 86 -3.23 -12.28 3.66
CA GLN A 86 -2.01 -12.15 4.46
C GLN A 86 -0.74 -12.39 3.64
N ILE A 87 -0.74 -13.39 2.77
CA ILE A 87 0.41 -13.70 1.90
C ILE A 87 0.70 -12.52 0.95
N GLN A 88 -0.34 -11.96 0.34
CA GLN A 88 -0.20 -10.78 -0.53
C GLN A 88 0.28 -9.56 0.25
N TYR A 89 -0.19 -9.38 1.50
CA TYR A 89 0.27 -8.31 2.37
C TYR A 89 1.77 -8.43 2.67
N GLU A 90 2.24 -9.63 3.03
CA GLU A 90 3.64 -9.90 3.33
C GLU A 90 4.54 -9.67 2.11
N LEU A 91 4.13 -10.14 0.94
CA LEU A 91 4.87 -9.91 -0.31
C LEU A 91 4.91 -8.43 -0.69
N SER A 92 3.79 -7.73 -0.52
CA SER A 92 3.68 -6.31 -0.90
C SER A 92 4.44 -5.40 0.07
N THR A 93 4.45 -5.71 1.36
CA THR A 93 5.17 -4.96 2.40
C THR A 93 6.69 -4.99 2.19
N LYS A 94 7.23 -6.05 1.57
CA LYS A 94 8.65 -6.13 1.19
C LYS A 94 9.04 -5.08 0.15
N LEU A 95 8.10 -4.70 -0.73
CA LEU A 95 8.32 -3.65 -1.73
C LEU A 95 8.21 -2.27 -1.08
N TRP A 96 7.07 -2.00 -0.45
CA TRP A 96 6.78 -0.72 0.20
C TRP A 96 5.79 -0.90 1.34
N PRO A 97 5.86 -0.10 2.42
CA PRO A 97 4.89 -0.20 3.50
C PRO A 97 3.45 0.08 3.03
N ILE A 98 2.54 -0.79 3.40
CA ILE A 98 1.12 -0.70 3.04
C ILE A 98 0.23 -0.82 4.27
N SER A 99 -0.97 -0.26 4.16
CA SER A 99 -2.08 -0.48 5.07
C SER A 99 -2.81 -1.75 4.65
N TYR A 100 -3.05 -2.65 5.61
CA TYR A 100 -3.81 -3.88 5.38
C TYR A 100 -4.86 -4.06 6.46
N HIS A 101 -6.09 -4.32 6.02
CA HIS A 101 -7.22 -4.63 6.88
C HIS A 101 -7.70 -6.05 6.53
N PRO A 102 -7.31 -7.07 7.34
CA PRO A 102 -7.60 -8.45 7.04
C PRO A 102 -9.10 -8.72 6.92
N ASN A 103 -9.51 -9.36 5.83
CA ASN A 103 -10.86 -9.88 5.70
C ASN A 103 -10.90 -11.31 6.24
N LYS A 104 -11.35 -11.48 7.48
CA LYS A 104 -11.43 -12.78 8.17
C LYS A 104 -12.21 -13.84 7.38
N TYR A 105 -13.25 -13.43 6.65
CA TYR A 105 -14.04 -14.36 5.85
C TYR A 105 -13.24 -14.88 4.65
N ILE A 106 -12.59 -13.98 3.90
CA ILE A 106 -11.74 -14.36 2.76
C ILE A 106 -10.58 -15.23 3.23
N GLU A 107 -9.94 -14.87 4.33
CA GLU A 107 -8.86 -15.67 4.94
C GLU A 107 -9.34 -17.08 5.29
N LYS A 108 -10.51 -17.21 5.90
CA LYS A 108 -11.08 -18.53 6.22
C LYS A 108 -11.41 -19.34 4.97
N CYS A 109 -11.91 -18.70 3.91
CA CYS A 109 -12.17 -19.36 2.63
C CYS A 109 -10.87 -19.89 2.00
N LEU A 110 -9.82 -19.05 1.96
CA LEU A 110 -8.53 -19.41 1.36
C LEU A 110 -7.80 -20.48 2.17
N ASN A 111 -7.91 -20.44 3.49
CA ASN A 111 -7.27 -21.39 4.39
C ASN A 111 -8.11 -22.67 4.62
N SER A 112 -9.24 -22.85 3.91
CA SER A 112 -10.15 -23.98 4.08
C SER A 112 -10.63 -24.18 5.53
N THR A 113 -10.74 -23.09 6.29
CA THR A 113 -11.19 -23.07 7.69
C THR A 113 -12.54 -22.37 7.86
N LEU A 114 -13.27 -22.15 6.76
CA LEU A 114 -14.60 -21.54 6.78
C LEU A 114 -15.58 -22.37 7.61
N PHE A 115 -15.53 -23.69 7.46
CA PHE A 115 -16.34 -24.62 8.24
C PHE A 115 -15.45 -25.35 9.25
N ASP A 116 -15.82 -25.26 10.52
CA ASP A 116 -15.24 -26.10 11.55
C ASP A 116 -15.68 -27.57 11.36
N SER A 117 -15.14 -28.49 12.17
CA SER A 117 -15.50 -29.91 12.07
C SER A 117 -16.99 -30.16 12.29
N LYS A 118 -17.64 -29.40 13.19
CA LYS A 118 -19.05 -29.54 13.52
C LYS A 118 -19.96 -29.07 12.38
N ALA A 119 -19.67 -27.89 11.81
CA ALA A 119 -20.38 -27.36 10.66
C ALA A 119 -20.24 -28.28 9.44
N ARG A 120 -19.05 -28.87 9.22
CA ARG A 120 -18.84 -29.88 8.17
C ARG A 120 -19.72 -31.10 8.37
N GLN A 121 -19.81 -31.61 9.60
CA GLN A 121 -20.66 -32.75 9.91
C GLN A 121 -22.15 -32.44 9.69
N THR A 122 -22.63 -31.28 10.13
CA THR A 122 -24.03 -30.87 9.89
C THR A 122 -24.35 -30.69 8.40
N ILE A 123 -23.44 -30.09 7.62
CA ILE A 123 -23.61 -29.97 6.17
C ILE A 123 -23.67 -31.35 5.52
N PHE A 124 -22.80 -32.28 5.93
CA PHE A 124 -22.79 -33.64 5.40
C PHE A 124 -24.09 -34.40 5.71
N GLU A 125 -24.57 -34.32 6.96
CA GLU A 125 -25.85 -34.91 7.36
C GLU A 125 -27.03 -34.33 6.58
N PHE A 126 -27.02 -33.03 6.29
CA PHE A 126 -28.05 -32.39 5.47
C PHE A 126 -28.04 -32.88 4.02
N ILE A 127 -26.86 -32.97 3.39
CA ILE A 127 -26.71 -33.46 2.02
C ILE A 127 -27.22 -34.91 1.88
N LEU A 128 -26.90 -35.76 2.85
CA LEU A 128 -27.38 -37.15 2.88
C LEU A 128 -28.91 -37.23 2.93
N LYS A 129 -29.56 -36.44 3.80
CA LYS A 129 -31.03 -36.41 3.92
C LYS A 129 -31.77 -35.91 2.68
N VAL A 130 -31.12 -35.09 1.85
CA VAL A 130 -31.71 -34.52 0.62
C VAL A 130 -31.51 -35.45 -0.58
N SER A 131 -30.62 -36.44 -0.45
CA SER A 131 -30.31 -37.41 -1.52
C SER A 131 -31.15 -38.70 -1.43
N GLU A 132 -32.01 -38.81 -0.42
CA GLU A 132 -33.05 -39.83 -0.24
C GLU A 132 -34.39 -39.35 -0.82
#